data_AF-A0A936ABK5-F1
#
_entry.id   AF-A0A936ABK5-F1
#
_cell.length_a   1.000
_cell.length_b   1.000
_cell.length_c   1.000
_cell.angle_alpha   90.00
_cell.angle_beta   90.00
_cell.angle_gamma   90.00
#
_symmetry.space_group_name_H-M   'P 1'
#
loop_
_entity.id
_entity.type
_entity.pdbx_description
1 polymer ?
#
loop_
_entity_poly.entity_id
_entity_poly.type
_entity_poly.pdbx_seq_one_letter_code
_entity_poly.pdbx_strand_id
1 'polypeptide(L)'
;MDSITQVILGATCGEAVLGKKIGNRAMIWGGIAGTIPDLDVIANLVADPLTALAFHRGPMHSLLFACIMPFLLGPLIKKLYDRNWPELRAWKITGYSIGLLLYVFVSVLITLLANLLKGGIAWSSIFFFSSLGILFFYFRYQQVFKKSNEVDQATKWEWIHLFFWAIFTHPILDMFTTFGTRLFWPFSDVRVAISSVSIADPFYTIPFAVFLLLAALQNRLSIWRKYFYRTAVIVSSLYFIFTLYNKQKIDTLFENSLKMNQIECEKYMTVPTILNNFLWFNIAKKGDQYYYAYYSIFDQADTIGPLATVNGNHALFNPYRDQDVAKCLPWFSNDFYKLSAKDSGTLIYYDLRYGATGNNLNSDDDIVFKFILKDSSGKLMMDKSQPQPENNRDQIDKFKRRIVGIKD
;
A
#
# COMPACT_ATOMS: atom_id res chain seq x y z
N MET A 1 -1.47 -1.78 -1.84
CA MET A 1 -1.09 -1.38 -0.47
C MET A 1 0.39 -1.06 -0.48
N ASP A 2 0.94 -0.43 0.54
CA ASP A 2 2.39 -0.19 0.57
C ASP A 2 3.15 -1.53 0.65
N SER A 3 4.33 -1.57 0.01
CA SER A 3 5.09 -2.80 -0.13
C SER A 3 5.61 -3.33 1.22
N ILE A 4 5.74 -2.49 2.26
CA ILE A 4 6.17 -2.93 3.59
C ILE A 4 5.08 -3.81 4.20
N THR A 5 3.82 -3.37 4.14
CA THR A 5 2.69 -4.20 4.58
C THR A 5 2.63 -5.52 3.82
N GLN A 6 2.84 -5.50 2.50
CA GLN A 6 2.78 -6.72 1.68
C GLN A 6 3.90 -7.71 2.04
N VAL A 7 5.11 -7.22 2.35
CA VAL A 7 6.19 -8.05 2.90
C VAL A 7 5.80 -8.67 4.24
N ILE A 8 5.19 -7.90 5.15
CA ILE A 8 4.80 -8.38 6.49
C ILE A 8 3.70 -9.43 6.38
N LEU A 9 2.69 -9.20 5.54
CA LEU A 9 1.62 -10.15 5.28
C LEU A 9 2.19 -11.45 4.68
N GLY A 10 3.00 -11.34 3.63
CA GLY A 10 3.67 -12.48 3.01
C GLY A 10 4.53 -13.26 4.01
N ALA A 11 5.30 -12.57 4.85
CA ALA A 11 6.12 -13.19 5.88
C ALA A 11 5.27 -13.91 6.94
N THR A 12 4.09 -13.37 7.26
CA THR A 12 3.11 -14.01 8.15
C THR A 12 2.52 -15.28 7.53
N CYS A 13 2.20 -15.26 6.23
CA CYS A 13 1.81 -16.47 5.49
C CYS A 13 2.92 -17.53 5.49
N GLY A 14 4.17 -17.10 5.27
CA GLY A 14 5.33 -17.98 5.36
C GLY A 14 5.48 -18.63 6.73
N GLU A 15 5.37 -17.84 7.80
CA GLU A 15 5.37 -18.35 9.18
C GLU A 15 4.25 -19.37 9.43
N ALA A 16 3.04 -19.08 8.94
CA ALA A 16 1.88 -19.94 9.10
C ALA A 16 2.08 -21.33 8.47
N VAL A 17 2.67 -21.38 7.27
CA VAL A 17 2.80 -22.63 6.50
C VAL A 17 4.06 -23.41 6.89
N LEU A 18 5.22 -22.76 6.91
CA LEU A 18 6.52 -23.45 7.06
C LEU A 18 7.34 -22.96 8.27
N GLY A 19 6.82 -22.05 9.08
CA GLY A 19 7.54 -21.47 10.23
C GLY A 19 8.06 -22.50 11.23
N LYS A 20 7.30 -23.57 11.49
CA LYS A 20 7.76 -24.66 12.38
C LYS A 20 8.88 -25.52 11.79
N LYS A 21 8.89 -25.72 10.47
CA LYS A 21 9.87 -26.58 9.76
C LYS A 21 11.18 -25.84 9.49
N ILE A 22 11.09 -24.67 8.86
CA ILE A 22 12.27 -23.93 8.37
C ILE A 22 12.49 -22.59 9.07
N GLY A 23 11.69 -22.25 10.08
CA GLY A 23 11.87 -21.06 10.90
C GLY A 23 11.75 -19.77 10.09
N ASN A 24 12.62 -18.80 10.38
CA ASN A 24 12.61 -17.48 9.73
C ASN A 24 12.87 -17.54 8.22
N ARG A 25 13.40 -18.65 7.69
CA ARG A 25 13.48 -18.84 6.24
C ARG A 25 12.10 -18.82 5.60
N ALA A 26 11.08 -19.34 6.30
CA ALA A 26 9.70 -19.31 5.84
C ALA A 26 9.18 -17.87 5.78
N MET A 27 9.42 -17.08 6.84
CA MET A 27 9.08 -15.64 6.86
C MET A 27 9.77 -14.88 5.72
N ILE A 28 11.05 -15.13 5.46
CA ILE A 28 11.78 -14.46 4.36
C ILE A 28 11.18 -14.83 3.00
N TRP A 29 10.99 -16.12 2.72
CA TRP A 29 10.41 -16.56 1.45
C TRP A 29 8.97 -16.10 1.29
N GLY A 30 8.19 -16.09 2.37
CA GLY A 30 6.85 -15.53 2.38
C GLY A 30 6.86 -14.03 2.07
N GLY A 31 7.76 -13.26 2.69
CA GLY A 31 7.91 -11.83 2.43
C GLY A 31 8.33 -11.54 0.99
N ILE A 32 9.28 -12.30 0.44
CA ILE A 32 9.68 -12.22 -0.98
C ILE A 32 8.49 -12.56 -1.87
N ALA A 33 7.75 -13.63 -1.58
CA ALA A 33 6.57 -14.02 -2.34
C ALA A 33 5.48 -12.95 -2.31
N GLY A 34 5.30 -12.29 -1.16
CA GLY A 34 4.38 -11.17 -0.99
C GLY A 34 4.73 -9.93 -1.81
N THR A 35 5.97 -9.75 -2.26
CA THR A 35 6.35 -8.64 -3.15
C THR A 35 6.28 -8.99 -4.64
N ILE A 36 6.05 -10.27 -4.98
CA ILE A 36 6.07 -10.71 -6.39
C ILE A 36 5.05 -9.93 -7.23
N PRO A 37 3.78 -9.75 -6.81
CA PRO A 37 2.82 -8.99 -7.62
C PRO A 37 3.27 -7.55 -7.93
N ASP A 38 3.87 -6.86 -6.96
CA ASP A 38 4.37 -5.48 -7.10
C ASP A 38 5.59 -5.35 -8.04
N LEU A 39 6.18 -6.46 -8.49
CA LEU A 39 7.23 -6.42 -9.51
C LEU A 39 6.69 -5.95 -10.87
N ASP A 40 5.37 -5.75 -11.01
CA ASP A 40 4.76 -5.08 -12.16
C ASP A 40 5.31 -3.66 -12.40
N VAL A 41 5.92 -3.03 -11.40
CA VAL A 41 6.63 -1.74 -11.52
C VAL A 41 7.78 -1.79 -12.53
N ILE A 42 8.33 -2.98 -12.79
CA ILE A 42 9.36 -3.21 -13.81
C ILE A 42 8.84 -2.85 -15.21
N ALA A 43 7.51 -2.90 -15.44
CA ALA A 43 6.91 -2.44 -16.69
C ALA A 43 7.26 -0.98 -17.01
N ASN A 44 7.48 -0.13 -16.00
CA ASN A 44 7.91 1.27 -16.20
C ASN A 44 9.29 1.39 -16.88
N LEU A 45 10.11 0.33 -16.90
CA LEU A 45 11.42 0.34 -17.56
C LEU A 45 11.35 0.07 -19.06
N VAL A 46 10.24 -0.52 -19.53
CA VAL A 46 10.11 -1.03 -20.90
C VAL A 46 8.90 -0.49 -21.65
N ALA A 47 7.87 -0.03 -20.92
CA ALA A 47 6.64 0.52 -21.49
C ALA A 47 6.56 2.03 -21.29
N ASP A 48 5.80 2.71 -22.15
CA ASP A 48 5.48 4.12 -21.95
C ASP A 48 4.64 4.30 -20.66
N PRO A 49 4.63 5.51 -20.06
CA PRO A 49 3.97 5.74 -18.78
C PRO A 49 2.48 5.36 -18.77
N LEU A 50 1.76 5.53 -19.89
CA LEU A 50 0.32 5.23 -19.96
C LEU A 50 0.10 3.71 -19.96
N THR A 51 0.87 3.00 -20.80
CA THR A 51 0.82 1.54 -20.84
C THR A 51 1.24 0.95 -19.50
N ALA A 52 2.31 1.43 -18.87
CA ALA A 52 2.74 0.96 -17.56
C ALA A 52 1.68 1.20 -16.48
N LEU A 53 1.00 2.35 -16.50
CA LEU A 53 -0.13 2.66 -15.61
C LEU A 53 -1.31 1.71 -15.82
N ALA A 54 -1.59 1.34 -17.07
CA ALA A 54 -2.64 0.37 -17.39
C ALA A 54 -2.28 -1.04 -16.90
N PHE A 55 -1.01 -1.46 -17.06
CA PHE A 55 -0.53 -2.76 -16.61
C PHE A 55 -0.44 -2.89 -15.08
N HIS A 56 -0.19 -1.78 -14.38
CA HIS A 56 -0.08 -1.77 -12.93
C HIS A 56 -1.36 -2.28 -12.26
N ARG A 57 -1.18 -3.24 -11.34
CA ARG A 57 -2.25 -3.98 -10.63
C ARG A 57 -3.22 -4.74 -11.53
N GLY A 58 -2.74 -5.09 -12.73
CA GLY A 58 -3.45 -5.89 -13.71
C GLY A 58 -3.03 -7.37 -13.61
N PRO A 59 -2.28 -7.91 -14.59
CA PRO A 59 -2.03 -9.35 -14.69
C PRO A 59 -1.45 -10.01 -13.43
N MET A 60 -0.48 -9.37 -12.77
CA MET A 60 0.23 -9.94 -11.63
C MET A 60 -0.58 -9.90 -10.32
N HIS A 61 -1.68 -9.14 -10.30
CA HIS A 61 -2.63 -9.05 -9.19
C HIS A 61 -3.93 -9.82 -9.48
N SER A 62 -3.96 -10.63 -10.55
CA SER A 62 -5.09 -11.48 -10.88
C SER A 62 -5.12 -12.75 -10.02
N LEU A 63 -6.32 -13.28 -9.76
CA LEU A 63 -6.48 -14.58 -9.10
C LEU A 63 -5.87 -15.70 -9.94
N LEU A 64 -5.91 -15.58 -11.27
CA LEU A 64 -5.29 -16.55 -12.18
C LEU A 64 -3.78 -16.63 -11.95
N PHE A 65 -3.09 -15.48 -11.91
CA PHE A 65 -1.66 -15.43 -11.61
C PHE A 65 -1.35 -16.00 -10.22
N ALA A 66 -2.12 -15.59 -9.21
CA ALA A 66 -1.94 -16.04 -7.84
C ALA A 66 -2.13 -17.56 -7.68
N CYS A 67 -2.98 -18.18 -8.48
CA CYS A 67 -3.18 -19.63 -8.48
C CYS A 67 -2.08 -20.39 -9.25
N ILE A 68 -1.58 -19.87 -10.36
CA ILE A 68 -0.63 -20.58 -11.23
C ILE A 68 0.82 -20.44 -10.74
N MET A 69 1.24 -19.22 -10.40
CA MET A 69 2.64 -18.91 -10.07
C MET A 69 3.25 -19.79 -8.95
N PRO A 70 2.51 -20.14 -7.87
CA PRO A 70 3.02 -21.00 -6.81
C PRO A 70 3.47 -22.39 -7.28
N PHE A 71 2.81 -22.95 -8.30
CA PHE A 71 3.18 -24.25 -8.87
C PHE A 71 4.50 -24.22 -9.64
N LEU A 72 4.95 -23.03 -10.06
CA LEU A 72 6.27 -22.82 -10.66
C LEU A 72 7.33 -22.55 -9.58
N LEU A 73 7.04 -21.64 -8.64
CA LEU A 73 8.00 -21.18 -7.63
C LEU A 73 8.27 -22.21 -6.54
N GLY A 74 7.22 -22.84 -6.00
CA GLY A 74 7.36 -23.80 -4.90
C GLY A 74 8.35 -24.94 -5.23
N PRO A 75 8.22 -25.63 -6.37
CA PRO A 75 9.15 -26.69 -6.77
C PRO A 75 10.55 -26.17 -7.09
N LEU A 76 10.65 -24.98 -7.71
CA LEU A 76 11.94 -24.35 -8.03
C LEU A 76 12.74 -24.09 -6.74
N ILE A 77 12.12 -23.47 -5.74
CA ILE A 77 12.79 -23.18 -4.47
C ILE A 77 13.07 -24.46 -3.69
N LYS A 78 12.16 -25.44 -3.69
CA LYS A 78 12.47 -26.75 -3.09
C LYS A 78 13.73 -27.37 -3.68
N LYS A 79 13.89 -27.35 -5.01
CA LYS A 79 15.08 -27.90 -5.69
C LYS A 79 16.38 -27.20 -5.25
N LEU A 80 16.32 -25.92 -4.88
CA LEU A 80 17.46 -25.21 -4.31
C LEU A 80 17.78 -25.68 -2.88
N TYR A 81 16.76 -25.95 -2.07
CA TYR A 81 16.93 -26.50 -0.72
C TYR A 81 17.45 -27.94 -0.71
N ASP A 82 17.01 -28.77 -1.66
CA ASP A 82 17.47 -30.16 -1.82
C ASP A 82 18.97 -30.25 -2.17
N ARG A 83 19.57 -29.15 -2.67
CA ARG A 83 21.01 -29.05 -2.97
C ARG A 83 21.87 -28.60 -1.76
N ASN A 84 21.31 -28.56 -0.55
CA ASN A 84 21.94 -28.05 0.69
C ASN A 84 22.52 -26.62 0.59
N TRP A 85 22.10 -25.85 -0.41
CA TRP A 85 22.53 -24.45 -0.61
C TRP A 85 22.37 -23.58 0.65
N PRO A 86 21.27 -23.66 1.41
CA PRO A 86 21.08 -22.83 2.62
C PRO A 86 22.01 -23.20 3.79
N GLU A 87 22.69 -24.35 3.73
CA GLU A 87 23.57 -24.82 4.79
C GLU A 87 25.02 -24.40 4.59
N LEU A 88 25.38 -24.02 3.36
CA LEU A 88 26.68 -23.46 3.02
C LEU A 88 26.99 -22.24 3.89
N ARG A 89 28.14 -22.30 4.58
CA ARG A 89 28.61 -21.25 5.49
C ARG A 89 28.68 -19.87 4.81
N ALA A 90 29.08 -19.85 3.53
CA ALA A 90 29.10 -18.63 2.72
C ALA A 90 27.73 -17.94 2.68
N TRP A 91 26.64 -18.66 2.41
CA TRP A 91 25.30 -18.09 2.34
C TRP A 91 24.77 -17.62 3.70
N LYS A 92 25.12 -18.31 4.79
CA LYS A 92 24.81 -17.85 6.15
C LYS A 92 25.51 -16.52 6.45
N ILE A 93 26.79 -16.39 6.06
CA ILE A 93 27.57 -15.15 6.22
C ILE A 93 26.98 -14.06 5.35
N THR A 94 26.75 -14.30 4.05
CA THR A 94 26.17 -13.32 3.12
C THR A 94 24.82 -12.81 3.63
N GLY A 95 23.91 -13.71 4.03
CA GLY A 95 22.60 -13.31 4.57
C GLY A 95 22.71 -12.51 5.87
N TYR A 96 23.63 -12.87 6.77
CA TYR A 96 23.88 -12.12 8.00
C TYR A 96 24.48 -10.73 7.70
N SER A 97 25.43 -10.64 6.77
CA SER A 97 26.07 -9.40 6.33
C SER A 97 25.09 -8.45 5.64
N ILE A 98 24.24 -8.97 4.75
CA ILE A 98 23.16 -8.19 4.12
C ILE A 98 22.20 -7.65 5.18
N GLY A 99 21.78 -8.50 6.13
CA GLY A 99 20.93 -8.09 7.23
C GLY A 99 21.56 -6.96 8.06
N LEU A 100 22.85 -7.08 8.40
CA LEU A 100 23.59 -6.07 9.15
C LEU A 100 23.70 -4.75 8.39
N LEU A 101 24.03 -4.80 7.09
CA LEU A 101 24.09 -3.61 6.24
C LEU A 101 22.74 -2.92 6.14
N LEU A 102 21.65 -3.67 5.94
CA LEU A 102 20.30 -3.12 5.84
C LEU A 102 19.86 -2.49 7.16
N TYR A 103 20.21 -3.12 8.29
CA TYR A 103 19.95 -2.56 9.61
C TYR A 103 20.70 -1.24 9.85
N VAL A 104 22.00 -1.20 9.52
CA VAL A 104 22.81 0.02 9.62
C VAL A 104 22.24 1.11 8.73
N PHE A 105 21.88 0.78 7.48
CA PHE A 105 21.27 1.71 6.55
C PHE A 105 19.97 2.31 7.10
N VAL A 106 19.04 1.49 7.60
CA VAL A 106 17.78 1.96 8.20
C VAL A 106 18.03 2.81 9.44
N SER A 107 18.97 2.41 10.30
CA SER A 107 19.31 3.16 11.51
C SER A 107 19.90 4.54 11.18
N VAL A 108 20.75 4.61 10.15
CA VAL A 108 21.30 5.86 9.62
C VAL A 108 20.18 6.70 9.01
N LEU A 109 19.30 6.11 8.21
CA LEU A 109 18.16 6.81 7.60
C LEU A 109 17.24 7.43 8.64
N ILE A 110 16.86 6.67 9.68
CA ILE A 110 16.03 7.16 10.79
C ILE A 110 16.74 8.30 11.52
N THR A 111 18.05 8.16 11.76
CA THR A 111 18.85 9.21 12.40
C THR A 111 18.90 10.48 11.53
N LEU A 112 19.10 10.34 10.22
CA LEU A 112 19.09 11.46 9.28
C LEU A 112 17.71 12.14 9.24
N LEU A 113 16.63 11.38 9.24
CA LEU A 113 15.26 11.89 9.36
C LEU A 113 15.03 12.64 10.68
N ALA A 114 15.48 12.08 11.80
CA ALA A 114 15.39 12.74 13.10
C ALA A 114 16.18 14.05 13.12
N ASN A 115 17.38 14.07 12.51
CA ASN A 115 18.20 15.27 12.38
C ASN A 115 17.55 16.33 11.50
N LEU A 116 16.89 15.92 10.41
CA LEU A 116 16.15 16.80 9.50
C LEU A 116 14.96 17.46 10.21
N LEU A 117 14.28 16.73 11.09
CA LEU A 117 13.11 17.20 11.82
C LEU A 117 13.45 18.10 13.01
N LYS A 118 14.54 17.83 13.74
CA LYS A 118 14.86 18.51 15.00
C LYS A 118 16.07 19.44 14.96
N GLY A 119 16.84 19.44 13.86
CA GLY A 119 18.05 20.27 13.74
C GLY A 119 19.14 19.86 14.73
N GLY A 120 19.92 18.84 14.38
CA GLY A 120 21.05 18.35 15.20
C GLY A 120 21.12 16.83 15.26
N ILE A 121 22.25 16.28 15.70
CA ILE A 121 22.46 14.83 15.77
C ILE A 121 21.69 14.23 16.96
N ALA A 122 20.71 13.37 16.68
CA ALA A 122 19.92 12.67 17.69
C ALA A 122 20.69 11.51 18.33
N TRP A 123 21.71 11.82 19.15
CA TRP A 123 22.58 10.84 19.82
C TRP A 123 21.83 9.76 20.61
N SER A 124 20.72 10.13 21.27
CA SER A 124 19.86 9.18 21.99
C SER A 124 19.21 8.15 21.06
N SER A 125 18.81 8.56 19.85
CA SER A 125 18.25 7.67 18.84
C SER A 125 19.34 6.74 18.31
N ILE A 126 20.52 7.27 17.99
CA ILE A 126 21.67 6.47 17.56
C ILE A 126 22.01 5.39 18.60
N PHE A 127 22.09 5.77 19.87
CA PHE A 127 22.41 4.83 20.96
C PHE A 127 21.32 3.78 21.15
N PHE A 128 20.05 4.19 21.12
CA PHE A 128 18.91 3.30 21.22
C PHE A 128 18.87 2.27 20.08
N PHE A 129 19.01 2.72 18.83
CA PHE A 129 19.06 1.79 17.71
C PHE A 129 20.31 0.91 17.82
N SER A 130 21.51 1.47 17.96
CA SER A 130 22.75 0.66 18.04
C SER A 130 22.68 -0.44 19.11
N SER A 131 22.15 -0.15 20.30
CA SER A 131 21.96 -1.17 21.35
C SER A 131 20.94 -2.25 20.97
N LEU A 132 19.80 -1.87 20.37
CA LEU A 132 18.81 -2.79 19.83
C LEU A 132 19.39 -3.66 18.70
N GLY A 133 20.21 -3.08 17.83
CA GLY A 133 20.92 -3.76 16.75
C GLY A 133 21.90 -4.80 17.26
N ILE A 134 22.75 -4.43 18.23
CA ILE A 134 23.70 -5.36 18.87
C ILE A 134 22.94 -6.56 19.45
N LEU A 135 21.85 -6.29 20.18
CA LEU A 135 21.03 -7.33 20.80
C LEU A 135 20.38 -8.24 19.74
N PHE A 136 19.79 -7.65 18.70
CA PHE A 136 19.18 -8.36 17.57
C PHE A 136 20.19 -9.28 16.87
N PHE A 137 21.33 -8.73 16.46
CA PHE A 137 22.36 -9.47 15.74
C PHE A 137 23.04 -10.53 16.61
N TYR A 138 23.20 -10.28 17.91
CA TYR A 138 23.68 -11.29 18.86
C TYR A 138 22.73 -12.50 18.91
N PHE A 139 21.43 -12.28 19.11
CA PHE A 139 20.45 -13.38 19.13
C PHE A 139 20.35 -14.10 17.78
N ARG A 140 20.43 -13.36 16.67
CA ARG A 140 20.44 -13.93 15.33
C ARG A 140 21.70 -14.75 15.05
N TYR A 141 22.87 -14.29 15.48
CA TYR A 141 24.12 -15.02 15.35
C TYR A 141 24.04 -16.37 16.06
N GLN A 142 23.56 -16.38 17.30
CA GLN A 142 23.35 -17.59 18.09
C GLN A 142 22.40 -18.58 17.36
N GLN A 143 21.33 -18.07 16.74
CA GLN A 143 20.35 -18.90 16.03
C GLN A 143 20.83 -19.42 14.66
N VAL A 144 21.67 -18.66 13.93
CA VAL A 144 22.13 -19.01 12.58
C VAL A 144 23.37 -19.91 12.60
N PHE A 145 24.30 -19.61 13.51
CA PHE A 145 25.64 -20.23 13.50
C PHE A 145 25.85 -21.25 14.61
N LYS A 146 25.16 -21.16 15.76
CA LYS A 146 25.37 -22.10 16.88
C LYS A 146 24.32 -23.20 17.01
N LYS A 147 23.09 -23.00 16.53
CA LYS A 147 22.07 -24.06 16.49
C LYS A 147 22.11 -24.76 15.13
N SER A 148 22.37 -26.07 15.13
CA SER A 148 22.11 -26.94 13.97
C SER A 148 20.60 -26.97 13.74
N ASN A 149 20.11 -26.09 12.87
CA ASN A 149 18.76 -26.25 12.36
C ASN A 149 18.82 -27.38 11.34
N GLU A 150 18.61 -28.62 11.78
CA GLU A 150 18.14 -29.65 10.85
C GLU A 150 16.91 -29.07 10.18
N VAL A 151 17.00 -28.85 8.86
CA VAL A 151 15.87 -28.40 8.06
C VAL A 151 14.97 -29.62 7.96
N ASP A 152 13.85 -29.63 8.69
CA ASP A 152 12.82 -30.63 8.44
C ASP A 152 12.46 -30.54 6.95
N GLN A 153 12.59 -31.64 6.24
CA GLN A 153 12.40 -31.66 4.80
C GLN A 153 10.96 -31.24 4.47
N ALA A 154 10.81 -29.98 4.05
CA ALA A 154 9.56 -29.44 3.56
C ALA A 154 9.23 -30.10 2.21
N THR A 155 8.02 -30.59 2.07
CA THR A 155 7.55 -31.22 0.83
C THR A 155 7.36 -30.17 -0.27
N LYS A 156 7.30 -30.61 -1.53
CA LYS A 156 6.99 -29.73 -2.68
C LYS A 156 5.67 -28.99 -2.47
N TRP A 157 4.67 -29.67 -1.91
CA TRP A 157 3.36 -29.11 -1.65
C TRP A 157 3.39 -28.02 -0.58
N GLU A 158 4.19 -28.17 0.46
CA GLU A 158 4.28 -27.13 1.51
C GLU A 158 4.95 -25.85 0.98
N TRP A 159 5.93 -25.98 0.09
CA TRP A 159 6.49 -24.84 -0.63
C TRP A 159 5.45 -24.17 -1.53
N ILE A 160 4.66 -24.96 -2.27
CA ILE A 160 3.55 -24.42 -3.08
C ILE A 160 2.56 -23.68 -2.18
N HIS A 161 2.17 -24.22 -1.02
CA HIS A 161 1.27 -23.54 -0.08
C HIS A 161 1.83 -22.22 0.45
N LEU A 162 3.14 -22.16 0.75
CA LEU A 162 3.78 -20.91 1.19
C LEU A 162 3.65 -19.84 0.12
N PHE A 163 4.01 -20.16 -1.13
CA PHE A 163 3.93 -19.21 -2.23
C PHE A 163 2.48 -18.88 -2.58
N PHE A 164 1.57 -19.86 -2.52
CA PHE A 164 0.15 -19.66 -2.78
C PHE A 164 -0.42 -18.63 -1.82
N TRP A 165 -0.32 -18.84 -0.51
CA TRP A 165 -0.91 -17.89 0.43
C TRP A 165 -0.25 -16.52 0.36
N ALA A 166 1.07 -16.43 0.24
CA ALA A 166 1.76 -15.15 0.16
C ALA A 166 1.40 -14.33 -1.10
N ILE A 167 1.26 -14.98 -2.26
CA ILE A 167 0.88 -14.30 -3.52
C ILE A 167 -0.63 -14.06 -3.57
N PHE A 168 -1.46 -14.98 -3.08
CA PHE A 168 -2.92 -14.90 -3.14
C PHE A 168 -3.51 -13.85 -2.21
N THR A 169 -2.95 -13.66 -1.02
CA THR A 169 -3.45 -12.64 -0.09
C THR A 169 -3.08 -11.22 -0.52
N HIS A 170 -2.06 -11.06 -1.35
CA HIS A 170 -1.61 -9.74 -1.83
C HIS A 170 -2.71 -8.97 -2.59
N PRO A 171 -3.29 -9.50 -3.70
CA PRO A 171 -4.30 -8.77 -4.46
C PRO A 171 -5.63 -8.64 -3.69
N ILE A 172 -5.90 -9.54 -2.74
CA ILE A 172 -7.03 -9.43 -1.82
C ILE A 172 -6.86 -8.22 -0.91
N LEU A 173 -5.67 -8.07 -0.30
CA LEU A 173 -5.35 -6.92 0.52
C LEU A 173 -5.46 -5.62 -0.29
N ASP A 174 -4.96 -5.63 -1.53
CA ASP A 174 -4.99 -4.45 -2.39
C ASP A 174 -6.40 -4.05 -2.84
N MET A 175 -7.35 -4.99 -2.94
CA MET A 175 -8.77 -4.69 -3.17
C MET A 175 -9.38 -3.82 -2.06
N PHE A 176 -8.84 -3.85 -0.83
CA PHE A 176 -9.32 -2.96 0.24
C PHE A 176 -8.79 -1.52 0.13
N THR A 177 -7.86 -1.25 -0.78
CA THR A 177 -7.32 0.09 -1.03
C THR A 177 -8.04 0.82 -2.16
N THR A 178 -7.96 2.15 -2.20
CA THR A 178 -8.61 3.00 -3.23
C THR A 178 -8.14 2.72 -4.66
N PHE A 179 -6.91 2.23 -4.84
CA PHE A 179 -6.40 1.86 -6.17
C PHE A 179 -7.12 0.65 -6.76
N GLY A 180 -7.55 -0.29 -5.92
CA GLY A 180 -8.12 -1.57 -6.31
C GLY A 180 -7.17 -2.50 -7.06
N THR A 181 -7.70 -3.64 -7.49
CA THR A 181 -7.00 -4.67 -8.29
C THR A 181 -7.90 -5.26 -9.37
N ARG A 182 -7.31 -5.71 -10.48
CA ARG A 182 -8.04 -6.47 -11.53
C ARG A 182 -8.06 -7.96 -11.21
N LEU A 183 -8.85 -8.35 -10.20
CA LEU A 183 -8.89 -9.73 -9.69
C LEU A 183 -9.22 -10.78 -10.77
N PHE A 184 -10.09 -10.43 -11.72
CA PHE A 184 -10.62 -11.34 -12.73
C PHE A 184 -9.93 -11.26 -14.09
N TRP A 185 -8.81 -10.54 -14.20
CA TRP A 185 -8.03 -10.54 -15.44
C TRP A 185 -7.53 -11.97 -15.78
N PRO A 186 -7.54 -12.41 -17.05
CA PRO A 186 -7.84 -11.68 -18.29
C PRO A 186 -9.32 -11.71 -18.72
N PHE A 187 -10.22 -12.24 -17.90
CA PHE A 187 -11.63 -12.40 -18.26
C PHE A 187 -12.43 -11.09 -18.10
N SER A 188 -11.96 -10.17 -17.25
CA SER A 188 -12.59 -8.86 -17.02
C SER A 188 -11.57 -7.80 -16.61
N ASP A 189 -11.81 -6.56 -17.05
CA ASP A 189 -11.02 -5.37 -16.71
C ASP A 189 -11.60 -4.57 -15.54
N VAL A 190 -12.62 -5.10 -14.86
CA VAL A 190 -13.19 -4.48 -13.66
C VAL A 190 -12.15 -4.40 -12.55
N ARG A 191 -11.96 -3.19 -12.00
CA ARG A 191 -11.17 -2.98 -10.79
C ARG A 191 -12.05 -3.08 -9.57
N VAL A 192 -11.73 -4.04 -8.70
CA VAL A 192 -12.43 -4.18 -7.43
C VAL A 192 -11.70 -3.33 -6.39
N ALA A 193 -12.41 -2.34 -5.84
CA ALA A 193 -11.89 -1.43 -4.82
C ALA A 193 -12.96 -1.17 -3.76
N ILE A 194 -12.77 -1.73 -2.56
CA ILE A 194 -13.64 -1.47 -1.40
C ILE A 194 -13.27 -0.14 -0.75
N SER A 195 -12.00 0.28 -0.83
CA SER A 195 -11.50 1.54 -0.29
C SER A 195 -11.74 1.71 1.22
N SER A 196 -11.61 0.63 2.00
CA SER A 196 -11.73 0.70 3.46
C SER A 196 -10.42 1.00 4.15
N VAL A 197 -9.27 0.70 3.52
CA VAL A 197 -7.93 0.87 4.09
C VAL A 197 -7.12 1.86 3.26
N SER A 198 -6.34 2.69 3.95
CA SER A 198 -5.42 3.61 3.31
C SER A 198 -4.30 2.86 2.58
N ILE A 199 -3.75 3.45 1.52
CA ILE A 199 -2.68 2.80 0.73
C ILE A 199 -1.46 2.52 1.62
N ALA A 200 -1.12 3.47 2.47
CA ALA A 200 -0.11 3.33 3.51
C ALA A 200 -0.76 3.68 4.84
N ASP A 201 -0.66 2.78 5.82
CA ASP A 201 -1.30 2.96 7.12
C ASP A 201 -0.38 2.50 8.26
N PRO A 202 0.35 3.42 8.91
CA PRO A 202 1.23 3.11 10.02
C PRO A 202 0.50 2.46 11.21
N PHE A 203 -0.79 2.77 11.43
CA PHE A 203 -1.57 2.20 12.54
C PHE A 203 -1.90 0.73 12.29
N TYR A 204 -1.93 0.30 11.03
CA TYR A 204 -2.00 -1.10 10.65
C TYR A 204 -0.61 -1.75 10.65
N THR A 205 0.32 -1.17 9.89
CA THR A 205 1.59 -1.80 9.53
C THR A 205 2.52 -1.96 10.73
N ILE A 206 2.62 -0.95 11.61
CA ILE A 206 3.59 -0.97 12.72
C ILE A 206 3.22 -2.03 13.77
N PRO A 207 1.99 -2.06 14.34
CA PRO A 207 1.64 -3.09 15.31
C PRO A 207 1.78 -4.50 14.75
N PHE A 208 1.38 -4.70 13.49
CA PHE A 208 1.52 -5.98 12.82
C PHE A 208 3.00 -6.40 12.67
N ALA A 209 3.85 -5.48 12.21
CA ALA A 209 5.29 -5.71 12.07
C ALA A 209 5.97 -6.03 13.41
N VAL A 210 5.62 -5.31 14.48
CA VAL A 210 6.22 -5.49 15.81
C VAL A 210 6.01 -6.91 16.31
N PHE A 211 4.78 -7.43 16.28
CA PHE A 211 4.50 -8.79 16.74
C PHE A 211 5.15 -9.84 15.85
N LEU A 212 5.20 -9.63 14.53
CA LEU A 212 5.90 -10.55 13.63
C LEU A 212 7.42 -10.55 13.87
N LEU A 213 8.02 -9.39 14.13
CA LEU A 213 9.43 -9.26 14.49
C LEU A 213 9.73 -9.98 15.80
N LEU A 214 8.88 -9.80 16.82
CA LEU A 214 8.99 -10.51 18.09
C LEU A 214 8.93 -12.03 17.87
N ALA A 215 8.07 -12.52 16.97
CA ALA A 215 8.02 -13.94 16.59
C ALA A 215 9.32 -14.38 15.89
N ALA A 216 9.85 -13.59 14.97
CA ALA A 216 11.09 -13.87 14.26
C ALA A 216 12.32 -13.92 15.18
N LEU A 217 12.29 -13.22 16.32
CA LEU A 217 13.33 -13.30 17.35
C LEU A 217 13.31 -14.61 18.15
N GLN A 218 12.22 -15.37 18.10
CA GLN A 218 12.08 -16.62 18.83
C GLN A 218 12.59 -17.83 18.06
N ASN A 219 13.01 -18.86 18.79
CA ASN A 219 13.28 -20.17 18.18
C ASN A 219 12.01 -20.74 17.52
N ARG A 220 12.16 -21.44 16.39
CA ARG A 220 11.05 -22.00 15.59
C ARG A 220 10.08 -22.89 16.39
N LEU A 221 10.56 -23.57 17.43
CA LEU A 221 9.73 -24.44 18.29
C LEU A 221 9.27 -23.74 19.59
N SER A 222 9.63 -22.47 19.81
CA SER A 222 9.27 -21.74 21.02
C SER A 222 7.76 -21.49 21.08
N ILE A 223 7.17 -21.68 22.27
CA ILE A 223 5.77 -21.34 22.52
C ILE A 223 5.54 -19.82 22.36
N TRP A 224 6.52 -18.99 22.69
CA TRP A 224 6.46 -17.54 22.53
C TRP A 224 6.38 -17.12 21.06
N ARG A 225 7.03 -17.87 20.15
CA ARG A 225 6.91 -17.64 18.69
C ARG A 225 5.46 -17.75 18.26
N LYS A 226 4.78 -18.81 18.71
CA LYS A 226 3.37 -19.08 18.43
C LYS A 226 2.47 -17.99 18.99
N TYR A 227 2.72 -17.51 20.21
CA TYR A 227 1.96 -16.41 20.80
C TYR A 227 2.13 -15.11 19.99
N PHE A 228 3.37 -14.67 19.75
CA PHE A 228 3.61 -13.44 18.99
C PHE A 228 3.04 -13.49 17.57
N TYR A 229 3.23 -14.60 16.85
CA TYR A 229 2.62 -14.80 15.53
C TYR A 229 1.09 -14.72 15.58
N ARG A 230 0.44 -15.38 16.55
CA ARG A 230 -1.02 -15.32 16.71
C ARG A 230 -1.50 -13.91 17.03
N THR A 231 -0.79 -13.20 17.90
CA THR A 231 -1.11 -11.80 18.20
C THR A 231 -0.97 -10.93 16.96
N ALA A 232 0.06 -11.13 16.13
CA ALA A 232 0.22 -10.42 14.86
C ALA A 232 -1.02 -10.59 13.95
N VAL A 233 -1.48 -11.84 13.78
CA VAL A 233 -2.68 -12.16 12.99
C VAL A 233 -3.95 -11.56 13.60
N ILE A 234 -4.12 -11.64 14.93
CA ILE A 234 -5.28 -11.08 15.63
C ILE A 234 -5.33 -9.56 15.46
N VAL A 235 -4.21 -8.87 15.71
CA VAL A 235 -4.10 -7.41 15.56
C VAL A 235 -4.43 -7.00 14.12
N SER A 236 -3.87 -7.72 13.14
CA SER A 236 -4.17 -7.46 11.73
C SER A 236 -5.66 -7.63 11.42
N SER A 237 -6.27 -8.72 11.90
CA SER A 237 -7.67 -9.06 11.63
C SER A 237 -8.64 -8.08 12.30
N LEU A 238 -8.38 -7.69 13.55
CA LEU A 238 -9.18 -6.71 14.28
C LEU A 238 -9.11 -5.33 13.61
N TYR A 239 -7.93 -4.93 13.12
CA TYR A 239 -7.78 -3.69 12.37
C TYR A 239 -8.61 -3.73 11.08
N PHE A 240 -8.59 -4.84 10.35
CA PHE A 240 -9.42 -5.01 9.14
C PHE A 240 -10.90 -4.86 9.43
N ILE A 241 -11.40 -5.51 10.48
CA ILE A 241 -12.80 -5.40 10.91
C ILE A 241 -13.12 -3.94 11.27
N PHE A 242 -12.24 -3.26 11.99
CA PHE A 242 -12.40 -1.84 12.31
C PHE A 242 -12.50 -0.96 11.05
N THR A 243 -11.64 -1.18 10.05
CA THR A 243 -11.70 -0.40 8.80
C THR A 243 -12.97 -0.63 7.99
N LEU A 244 -13.46 -1.87 7.95
CA LEU A 244 -14.72 -2.23 7.29
C LEU A 244 -15.93 -1.62 8.01
N TYR A 245 -15.92 -1.65 9.34
CA TYR A 245 -16.95 -0.99 10.14
C TYR A 245 -16.99 0.52 9.87
N ASN A 246 -15.83 1.20 9.87
CA ASN A 246 -15.76 2.62 9.55
C ASN A 246 -16.25 2.89 8.12
N LYS A 247 -15.84 2.08 7.14
CA LYS A 247 -16.31 2.19 5.75
C LYS A 247 -17.84 2.18 5.67
N GLN A 248 -18.47 1.17 6.28
CA GLN A 248 -19.93 1.04 6.29
C GLN A 248 -20.62 2.23 6.99
N LYS A 249 -20.09 2.67 8.14
CA LYS A 249 -20.62 3.82 8.88
C LYS A 249 -20.55 5.09 8.02
N ILE A 250 -19.40 5.36 7.40
CA ILE A 250 -19.16 6.56 6.60
C ILE A 250 -19.99 6.57 5.32
N ASP A 251 -20.13 5.42 4.63
CA ASP A 251 -21.03 5.30 3.48
C ASP A 251 -22.48 5.65 3.85
N THR A 252 -22.97 5.11 4.97
CA THR A 252 -24.32 5.39 5.45
C THR A 252 -24.51 6.88 5.77
N LEU A 253 -23.55 7.49 6.46
CA LEU A 253 -23.59 8.92 6.78
C LEU A 253 -23.54 9.79 5.53
N PHE A 254 -22.71 9.43 4.55
CA PHE A 254 -22.57 10.21 3.32
C PHE A 254 -23.82 10.11 2.45
N GLU A 255 -24.39 8.92 2.27
CA GLU A 255 -25.65 8.72 1.55
C GLU A 255 -26.79 9.52 2.17
N ASN A 256 -26.91 9.50 3.50
CA ASN A 256 -27.92 10.30 4.20
C ASN A 256 -27.70 11.80 3.99
N SER A 257 -26.45 12.24 4.00
CA SER A 257 -26.10 13.64 3.76
C SER A 257 -26.43 14.09 2.34
N LEU A 258 -26.19 13.25 1.33
CA LEU A 258 -26.56 13.53 -0.06
C LEU A 258 -28.09 13.62 -0.23
N LYS A 259 -28.84 12.70 0.39
CA LYS A 259 -30.31 12.70 0.39
C LYS A 259 -30.88 13.96 1.06
N MET A 260 -30.34 14.36 2.22
CA MET A 260 -30.78 15.56 2.93
C MET A 260 -30.51 16.85 2.13
N ASN A 261 -29.42 16.90 1.38
CA ASN A 261 -29.10 18.03 0.50
C ASN A 261 -29.77 17.95 -0.88
N GLN A 262 -30.65 16.95 -1.12
CA GLN A 262 -31.33 16.72 -2.40
C GLN A 262 -30.37 16.60 -3.60
N ILE A 263 -29.19 15.99 -3.37
CA ILE A 263 -28.19 15.77 -4.41
C ILE A 263 -28.38 14.37 -4.99
N GLU A 264 -29.01 14.31 -6.16
CA GLU A 264 -29.02 13.10 -6.98
C GLU A 264 -27.66 12.94 -7.67
N CYS A 265 -26.83 12.03 -7.13
CA CYS A 265 -25.52 11.70 -7.69
C CYS A 265 -25.56 10.42 -8.53
N GLU A 266 -24.75 10.38 -9.59
CA GLU A 266 -24.56 9.18 -10.42
C GLU A 266 -23.80 8.10 -9.65
N LYS A 267 -22.81 8.54 -8.89
CA LYS A 267 -21.98 7.68 -8.05
C LYS A 267 -21.29 8.49 -6.97
N TYR A 268 -20.88 7.78 -5.93
CA TYR A 268 -20.10 8.34 -4.85
C TYR A 268 -18.97 7.39 -4.45
N MET A 269 -18.02 7.92 -3.71
CA MET A 269 -16.94 7.17 -3.12
C MET A 269 -16.57 7.79 -1.77
N THR A 270 -16.33 6.94 -0.79
CA THR A 270 -15.77 7.33 0.50
C THR A 270 -14.47 6.58 0.69
N VAL A 271 -13.42 7.30 1.10
CA VAL A 271 -12.08 6.74 1.22
C VAL A 271 -11.42 7.25 2.51
N PRO A 272 -10.62 6.43 3.19
CA PRO A 272 -9.75 6.94 4.23
C PRO A 272 -8.65 7.80 3.60
N THR A 273 -8.28 8.86 4.30
CA THR A 273 -7.13 9.69 3.90
C THR A 273 -5.81 8.92 4.07
N ILE A 274 -4.71 9.45 3.51
CA ILE A 274 -3.40 8.76 3.57
C ILE A 274 -2.92 8.67 5.03
N LEU A 275 -2.29 7.56 5.41
CA LEU A 275 -1.67 7.31 6.72
C LEU A 275 -2.61 7.05 7.90
N ASN A 276 -3.92 6.96 7.69
CA ASN A 276 -4.85 6.72 8.79
C ASN A 276 -6.22 6.19 8.33
N ASN A 277 -7.02 5.75 9.30
CA ASN A 277 -8.42 5.35 9.08
C ASN A 277 -9.42 6.22 9.87
N PHE A 278 -8.96 7.38 10.36
CA PHE A 278 -9.73 8.25 11.24
C PHE A 278 -10.40 9.39 10.47
N LEU A 279 -9.72 9.94 9.47
CA LEU A 279 -10.22 10.98 8.60
C LEU A 279 -10.58 10.39 7.23
N TRP A 280 -11.81 10.63 6.81
CA TRP A 280 -12.40 10.13 5.58
C TRP A 280 -12.69 11.28 4.62
N PHE A 281 -12.29 11.09 3.37
CA PHE A 281 -12.62 11.95 2.24
C PHE A 281 -13.79 11.31 1.47
N ASN A 282 -14.83 12.11 1.25
CA ASN A 282 -16.07 11.67 0.63
C ASN A 282 -16.32 12.52 -0.59
N ILE A 283 -16.64 11.91 -1.72
CA ILE A 283 -16.86 12.59 -2.99
C ILE A 283 -18.01 11.94 -3.76
N ALA A 284 -18.89 12.76 -4.33
CA ALA A 284 -20.02 12.36 -5.16
C ALA A 284 -19.96 13.10 -6.50
N LYS A 285 -20.35 12.43 -7.58
CA LYS A 285 -20.38 12.97 -8.95
C LYS A 285 -21.81 13.23 -9.40
N LYS A 286 -22.04 14.38 -10.03
CA LYS A 286 -23.29 14.75 -10.74
C LYS A 286 -22.93 15.50 -12.02
N GLY A 287 -22.98 14.84 -13.17
CA GLY A 287 -22.49 15.40 -14.43
C GLY A 287 -21.00 15.74 -14.35
N ASP A 288 -20.62 16.97 -14.72
CA ASP A 288 -19.24 17.49 -14.63
C ASP A 288 -18.93 18.16 -13.27
N GLN A 289 -19.83 18.05 -12.29
CA GLN A 289 -19.63 18.60 -10.94
C GLN A 289 -19.41 17.49 -9.91
N TYR A 290 -18.52 17.78 -8.96
CA TYR A 290 -18.25 16.93 -7.81
C TYR A 290 -18.59 17.65 -6.52
N TYR A 291 -19.21 16.91 -5.59
CA TYR A 291 -19.51 17.36 -4.23
C TYR A 291 -18.65 16.57 -3.27
N TYR A 292 -17.91 17.25 -2.40
CA TYR A 292 -16.99 16.56 -1.50
C TYR A 292 -16.99 17.16 -0.10
N ALA A 293 -16.61 16.33 0.87
CA ALA A 293 -16.40 16.75 2.24
C ALA A 293 -15.50 15.76 2.99
N TYR A 294 -14.86 16.28 4.03
CA TYR A 294 -14.07 15.49 4.96
C TYR A 294 -14.87 15.20 6.21
N TYR A 295 -14.77 13.99 6.73
CA TYR A 295 -15.41 13.57 7.98
C TYR A 295 -14.40 12.81 8.85
N SER A 296 -14.20 13.24 10.07
CA SER A 296 -13.45 12.46 11.06
C SER A 296 -14.40 11.55 11.82
N ILE A 297 -13.97 10.34 12.14
CA ILE A 297 -14.75 9.45 13.01
C ILE A 297 -15.00 10.04 14.41
N PHE A 298 -14.26 11.09 14.78
CA PHE A 298 -14.43 11.85 16.03
C PHE A 298 -15.39 13.03 15.88
N ASP A 299 -15.88 13.32 14.68
CA ASP A 299 -16.96 14.28 14.51
C ASP A 299 -18.22 13.72 15.17
N GLN A 300 -18.89 14.55 15.97
CA GLN A 300 -20.15 14.17 16.63
C GLN A 300 -21.39 14.46 15.77
N ALA A 301 -21.19 14.88 14.51
CA ALA A 301 -22.29 15.20 13.61
C ALA A 301 -22.85 13.94 12.94
N ASP A 302 -24.17 13.85 12.87
CA ASP A 302 -24.90 12.77 12.18
C ASP A 302 -24.95 12.92 10.65
N THR A 303 -24.30 13.98 10.13
CA THR A 303 -24.20 14.27 8.70
C THR A 303 -22.81 14.76 8.32
N ILE A 304 -22.37 14.41 7.11
CA ILE A 304 -21.14 14.86 6.49
C ILE A 304 -21.39 16.16 5.74
N GLY A 305 -20.75 17.24 6.16
CA GLY A 305 -20.84 18.54 5.49
C GLY A 305 -20.26 19.71 6.30
N PRO A 306 -20.34 20.94 5.76
CA PRO A 306 -20.95 21.30 4.46
C PRO A 306 -20.22 20.70 3.25
N LEU A 307 -20.96 20.43 2.17
CA LEU A 307 -20.41 19.88 0.93
C LEU A 307 -19.83 21.00 0.07
N ALA A 308 -18.53 20.94 -0.19
CA ALA A 308 -17.86 21.81 -1.15
C ALA A 308 -18.02 21.26 -2.57
N THR A 309 -17.90 22.13 -3.58
CA THR A 309 -18.01 21.76 -4.99
C THR A 309 -16.72 22.00 -5.76
N VAL A 310 -16.49 21.17 -6.78
CA VAL A 310 -15.41 21.37 -7.76
C VAL A 310 -15.88 20.89 -9.15
N ASN A 311 -15.52 21.62 -10.20
CA ASN A 311 -15.82 21.24 -11.58
C ASN A 311 -14.74 20.29 -12.13
N GLY A 312 -15.16 19.28 -12.90
CA GLY A 312 -14.28 18.31 -13.57
C GLY A 312 -13.65 18.87 -14.85
N ASN A 313 -14.30 19.80 -15.53
CA ASN A 313 -13.88 20.36 -16.82
C ASN A 313 -13.66 19.27 -17.89
N HIS A 314 -14.48 18.22 -17.90
CA HIS A 314 -14.31 17.07 -18.82
C HIS A 314 -14.35 17.45 -20.30
N ALA A 315 -14.94 18.60 -20.64
CA ALA A 315 -14.93 19.15 -22.00
C ALA A 315 -13.52 19.35 -22.59
N LEU A 316 -12.49 19.52 -21.75
CA LEU A 316 -11.09 19.65 -22.19
C LEU A 316 -10.56 18.37 -22.88
N PHE A 317 -11.17 17.21 -22.65
CA PHE A 317 -10.86 15.98 -23.36
C PHE A 317 -11.61 15.81 -24.69
N ASN A 318 -12.57 16.69 -25.02
CA ASN A 318 -13.35 16.57 -26.26
C ASN A 318 -12.49 16.43 -27.54
N PRO A 319 -11.39 17.19 -27.72
CA PRO A 319 -10.51 17.06 -28.89
C PRO A 319 -9.74 15.73 -28.95
N TYR A 320 -9.62 15.03 -27.82
CA TYR A 320 -8.76 13.86 -27.65
C TYR A 320 -9.52 12.56 -27.36
N ARG A 321 -10.87 12.56 -27.43
CA ARG A 321 -11.75 11.45 -27.00
C ARG A 321 -11.37 10.08 -27.57
N ASP A 322 -10.86 10.03 -28.79
CA ASP A 322 -10.51 8.77 -29.45
C ASP A 322 -9.12 8.25 -29.08
N GLN A 323 -8.30 9.05 -28.41
CA GLN A 323 -6.94 8.70 -28.02
C GLN A 323 -6.92 7.83 -26.76
N ASP A 324 -5.92 6.96 -26.65
CA ASP A 324 -5.79 6.01 -25.54
C ASP A 324 -5.71 6.69 -24.17
N VAL A 325 -5.06 7.86 -24.09
CA VAL A 325 -4.95 8.64 -22.84
C VAL A 325 -6.34 9.04 -22.31
N ALA A 326 -7.22 9.52 -23.19
CA ALA A 326 -8.57 9.97 -22.83
C ALA A 326 -9.53 8.82 -22.50
N LYS A 327 -9.16 7.57 -22.83
CA LYS A 327 -9.90 6.36 -22.44
C LYS A 327 -9.33 5.75 -21.17
N CYS A 328 -8.02 5.64 -21.10
CA CYS A 328 -7.30 4.96 -20.01
C CYS A 328 -7.35 5.75 -18.70
N LEU A 329 -7.16 7.08 -18.71
CA LEU A 329 -7.14 7.86 -17.46
C LEU A 329 -8.52 7.92 -16.78
N PRO A 330 -9.64 8.21 -17.47
CA PRO A 330 -10.96 8.16 -16.86
C PRO A 330 -11.32 6.77 -16.34
N TRP A 331 -10.96 5.71 -17.08
CA TRP A 331 -11.08 4.34 -16.58
C TRP A 331 -10.22 4.12 -15.32
N PHE A 332 -9.00 4.66 -15.27
CA PHE A 332 -8.08 4.53 -14.14
C PHE A 332 -8.59 5.19 -12.85
N SER A 333 -9.15 6.39 -12.94
CA SER A 333 -9.68 7.11 -11.77
C SER A 333 -11.13 6.76 -11.46
N ASN A 334 -11.70 5.75 -12.12
CA ASN A 334 -13.13 5.44 -12.06
C ASN A 334 -13.97 6.71 -12.28
N ASP A 335 -13.60 7.54 -13.25
CA ASP A 335 -14.29 8.78 -13.65
C ASP A 335 -14.38 9.86 -12.56
N PHE A 336 -13.55 9.78 -11.52
CA PHE A 336 -13.36 10.84 -10.52
C PHE A 336 -12.11 11.65 -10.88
N TYR A 337 -12.26 12.62 -11.77
CA TYR A 337 -11.14 13.44 -12.22
C TYR A 337 -11.52 14.87 -12.54
N LYS A 338 -10.51 15.74 -12.46
CA LYS A 338 -10.55 17.13 -12.88
C LYS A 338 -9.47 17.39 -13.92
N LEU A 339 -9.76 18.23 -14.89
CA LEU A 339 -8.82 18.70 -15.90
C LEU A 339 -8.55 20.20 -15.69
N SER A 340 -7.29 20.60 -15.86
CA SER A 340 -6.89 22.01 -15.85
C SER A 340 -5.91 22.27 -16.98
N ALA A 341 -6.15 23.32 -17.76
CA ALA A 341 -5.21 23.78 -18.77
C ALA A 341 -4.31 24.85 -18.14
N LYS A 342 -2.99 24.62 -18.11
CA LYS A 342 -2.02 25.60 -17.58
C LYS A 342 -1.50 26.52 -18.68
N ASP A 343 -0.93 25.95 -19.74
CA ASP A 343 -0.27 26.68 -20.84
C ASP A 343 -0.64 26.09 -22.22
N SER A 344 -0.22 26.73 -23.32
CA SER A 344 -0.47 26.26 -24.70
C SER A 344 0.10 24.85 -24.93
N GLY A 345 -0.79 23.86 -24.92
CA GLY A 345 -0.46 22.45 -25.15
C GLY A 345 -0.17 21.63 -23.89
N THR A 346 -0.36 22.16 -22.68
CA THR A 346 -0.23 21.35 -21.44
C THR A 346 -1.56 21.26 -20.69
N LEU A 347 -2.00 20.02 -20.48
CA LEU A 347 -3.19 19.68 -19.73
C LEU A 347 -2.80 18.87 -18.49
N ILE A 348 -3.33 19.21 -17.33
CA ILE A 348 -3.10 18.44 -16.10
C ILE A 348 -4.36 17.65 -15.78
N TYR A 349 -4.16 16.35 -15.58
CA TYR A 349 -5.19 15.42 -15.10
C TYR A 349 -5.04 15.20 -13.60
N TYR A 350 -6.07 15.52 -12.85
CA TYR A 350 -6.12 15.35 -11.40
C TYR A 350 -7.00 14.17 -11.04
N ASP A 351 -6.45 13.20 -10.31
CA ASP A 351 -7.23 12.09 -9.75
C ASP A 351 -7.85 12.54 -8.42
N LEU A 352 -9.17 12.77 -8.44
CA LEU A 352 -9.88 13.35 -7.30
C LEU A 352 -10.10 12.34 -6.17
N ARG A 353 -9.82 11.05 -6.39
CA ARG A 353 -10.10 9.99 -5.41
C ARG A 353 -9.33 10.13 -4.10
N TYR A 354 -8.22 10.85 -4.09
CA TYR A 354 -7.29 10.93 -2.95
C TYR A 354 -7.40 12.22 -2.15
N GLY A 355 -8.35 13.10 -2.52
CA GLY A 355 -8.52 14.39 -1.88
C GLY A 355 -7.35 15.35 -2.11
N ALA A 356 -7.28 16.36 -1.25
CA ALA A 356 -6.26 17.40 -1.22
C ALA A 356 -5.61 17.54 0.17
N THR A 357 -4.35 17.98 0.22
CA THR A 357 -3.59 18.21 1.47
C THR A 357 -4.11 19.37 2.30
N GLY A 358 -4.74 20.36 1.67
CA GLY A 358 -5.40 21.50 2.34
C GLY A 358 -6.90 21.31 2.60
N ASN A 359 -7.44 20.09 2.43
CA ASN A 359 -8.88 19.80 2.44
C ASN A 359 -9.71 20.58 1.42
N ASN A 360 -9.08 21.14 0.37
CA ASN A 360 -9.73 21.96 -0.65
C ASN A 360 -9.28 21.53 -2.06
N LEU A 361 -10.24 21.13 -2.90
CA LEU A 361 -9.99 20.71 -4.30
C LEU A 361 -10.01 21.87 -5.30
N ASN A 362 -10.30 23.09 -4.85
CA ASN A 362 -10.25 24.27 -5.72
C ASN A 362 -8.81 24.72 -6.00
N SER A 363 -7.88 24.46 -5.09
CA SER A 363 -6.46 24.64 -5.33
C SER A 363 -5.91 23.45 -6.11
N ASP A 364 -5.54 23.70 -7.36
CA ASP A 364 -4.90 22.72 -8.24
C ASP A 364 -3.57 22.18 -7.67
N ASP A 365 -2.92 22.95 -6.78
CA ASP A 365 -1.63 22.59 -6.20
C ASP A 365 -1.77 21.71 -4.94
N ASP A 366 -2.99 21.61 -4.38
CA ASP A 366 -3.26 20.83 -3.17
C ASP A 366 -3.69 19.39 -3.48
N ILE A 367 -4.04 19.07 -4.73
CA ILE A 367 -4.51 17.73 -5.13
C ILE A 367 -3.33 16.76 -5.17
N VAL A 368 -3.48 15.62 -4.49
CA VAL A 368 -2.37 14.70 -4.20
C VAL A 368 -1.81 14.01 -5.45
N PHE A 369 -2.66 13.60 -6.38
CA PHE A 369 -2.26 12.83 -7.57
C PHE A 369 -2.61 13.59 -8.85
N LYS A 370 -1.56 13.96 -9.61
CA LYS A 370 -1.68 14.59 -10.93
C LYS A 370 -0.80 13.93 -11.98
N PHE A 371 -1.31 13.90 -13.21
CA PHE A 371 -0.59 13.46 -14.41
C PHE A 371 -0.48 14.64 -15.37
N ILE A 372 0.74 14.93 -15.81
CA ILE A 372 1.02 15.99 -16.77
C ILE A 372 0.89 15.41 -18.17
N LEU A 373 -0.01 15.99 -18.95
CA LEU A 373 -0.28 15.61 -20.32
C LEU A 373 0.20 16.74 -21.25
N LYS A 374 1.06 16.38 -22.20
CA LYS A 374 1.59 17.31 -23.20
C LYS A 374 1.03 16.97 -24.56
N ASP A 375 0.45 17.95 -25.22
CA ASP A 375 0.06 17.85 -26.61
C ASP A 375 1.31 18.00 -27.49
N SER A 376 1.58 16.98 -28.29
CA SER A 376 2.62 16.99 -29.32
C SER A 376 1.95 16.79 -30.68
N SER A 377 1.62 17.91 -31.34
CA SER A 377 1.02 17.94 -32.69
C SER A 377 -0.35 17.25 -32.80
N GLY A 378 -1.24 17.48 -31.83
CA GLY A 378 -2.59 16.91 -31.80
C GLY A 378 -2.67 15.53 -31.14
N LYS A 379 -1.56 15.01 -30.61
CA LYS A 379 -1.53 13.77 -29.82
C LYS A 379 -1.12 14.09 -28.39
N LEU A 380 -2.02 13.76 -27.46
CA LEU A 380 -1.81 13.95 -26.04
C LEU A 380 -0.96 12.79 -25.50
N MET A 381 0.18 13.12 -24.89
CA MET A 381 1.11 12.16 -24.28
C MET A 381 1.28 12.42 -22.80
N MET A 382 1.36 11.36 -22.00
CA MET A 382 1.66 11.47 -20.58
C MET A 382 3.17 11.62 -20.37
N ASP A 383 3.61 12.76 -19.83
CA ASP A 383 5.03 13.05 -19.61
C ASP A 383 5.48 12.49 -18.25
N LYS A 384 4.86 12.95 -17.16
CA LYS A 384 5.18 12.49 -15.79
C LYS A 384 3.95 12.45 -14.89
N SER A 385 3.93 11.43 -14.01
CA SER A 385 3.15 11.43 -12.78
C SER A 385 3.94 12.19 -11.71
N GLN A 386 3.33 13.20 -11.10
CA GLN A 386 3.91 13.86 -9.92
C GLN A 386 2.96 13.69 -8.75
N PRO A 387 3.21 12.74 -7.84
CA PRO A 387 2.56 12.72 -6.54
C PRO A 387 3.33 13.64 -5.59
N GLN A 388 3.27 14.96 -5.77
CA GLN A 388 3.80 15.88 -4.77
C GLN A 388 2.90 17.12 -4.65
N PRO A 389 2.13 17.23 -3.55
CA PRO A 389 1.66 18.53 -3.09
C PRO A 389 2.87 19.36 -2.68
N GLU A 390 2.83 20.67 -2.93
CA GLU A 390 3.86 21.55 -2.38
C GLU A 390 3.85 21.46 -0.85
N ASN A 391 5.04 21.25 -0.27
CA ASN A 391 5.21 20.90 1.13
C ASN A 391 4.96 22.12 2.04
N ASN A 392 3.69 22.50 2.21
CA ASN A 392 3.29 23.63 3.03
C ASN A 392 2.91 23.15 4.45
N ARG A 393 3.67 23.61 5.46
CA ARG A 393 3.48 23.23 6.87
C ARG A 393 2.04 23.49 7.35
N ASP A 394 1.43 24.58 6.89
CA ASP A 394 0.07 24.95 7.29
C ASP A 394 -0.97 23.91 6.85
N GLN A 395 -0.80 23.31 5.66
CA GLN A 395 -1.70 22.27 5.15
C GLN A 395 -1.58 20.99 5.98
N ILE A 396 -0.36 20.61 6.36
CA ILE A 396 -0.10 19.45 7.22
C ILE A 396 -0.77 19.63 8.58
N ASP A 397 -0.71 20.83 9.15
CA ASP A 397 -1.32 21.09 10.46
C ASP A 397 -2.85 21.14 10.39
N LYS A 398 -3.44 21.68 9.31
CA LYS A 398 -4.88 21.56 9.03
C LYS A 398 -5.31 20.10 8.90
N PHE A 399 -4.54 19.29 8.17
CA PHE A 399 -4.80 17.86 8.02
C PHE A 399 -4.80 17.14 9.39
N LYS A 400 -3.79 17.40 10.24
CA LYS A 400 -3.72 16.82 11.59
C LYS A 400 -4.88 17.25 12.50
N ARG A 401 -5.25 18.54 12.48
CA ARG A 401 -6.41 19.05 13.24
C ARG A 401 -7.69 18.37 12.79
N ARG A 402 -7.85 18.21 11.48
CA ARG A 402 -9.03 17.55 10.92
C ARG A 402 -9.10 16.08 11.30
N ILE A 403 -7.97 15.36 11.40
CA ILE A 403 -7.92 13.97 11.90
C ILE A 403 -8.59 13.85 13.27
N VAL A 404 -8.34 14.79 14.19
CA VAL A 404 -8.92 14.78 15.55
C VAL A 404 -10.30 15.44 15.64
N GLY A 405 -10.92 15.79 14.51
CA GLY A 405 -12.29 16.35 14.46
C GLY A 405 -12.37 17.87 14.61
N ILE A 406 -11.24 18.59 14.66
CA ILE A 406 -11.25 20.06 14.73
C ILE A 406 -11.51 20.63 13.34
N LYS A 407 -12.56 21.45 13.21
CA LYS A 407 -12.91 22.19 11.99
C LYS A 407 -12.27 23.59 12.05
N ASP A 408 -11.85 24.11 10.90
CA ASP A 408 -11.34 25.48 10.73
C ASP A 408 -12.48 26.49 10.59
#